data_AF-A0A966DM30-F1
#
_entry.id   AF-A0A966DM30-F1
#
_cell.length_a   1.000
_cell.length_b   1.000
_cell.length_c   1.000
_cell.angle_alpha   90.00
_cell.angle_beta   90.00
_cell.angle_gamma   90.00
#
_symmetry.space_group_name_H-M   'P 1'
#
loop_
_entity.id
_entity.type
_entity.pdbx_description
1 polymer ?
#
loop_
_entity_poly.entity_id
_entity_poly.type
_entity_poly.pdbx_seq_one_letter_code
_entity_poly.pdbx_strand_id
1 'polypeptide(L)' 'MARRKAKTGPKAGVEFWGCSAYPECKGIRKLEET' A
#
# COMPACT_ATOMS: atom_id res chain seq x y z
N MET A 1 -8.25 -2.29 6.18
CA MET A 1 -7.04 -2.03 5.37
C MET A 1 -6.98 -3.08 4.27
N ALA A 2 -6.55 -2.71 3.07
CA ALA A 2 -6.48 -3.59 1.90
C ALA A 2 -5.02 -3.74 1.44
N ARG A 3 -4.57 -4.98 1.20
CA ARG A 3 -3.22 -5.26 0.72
C ARG A 3 -3.15 -4.88 -0.76
N ARG A 4 -2.31 -3.90 -1.09
CA ARG A 4 -2.10 -3.39 -2.44
C ARG A 4 -0.64 -3.59 -2.85
N LYS A 5 -0.40 -3.84 -4.13
CA LYS A 5 0.95 -4.00 -4.69
C LYS A 5 1.28 -2.78 -5.54
N ALA A 6 2.46 -2.20 -5.34
CA ALA A 6 2.94 -1.11 -6.17
C ALA A 6 3.16 -1.63 -7.59
N LYS A 7 2.47 -1.02 -8.57
CA LYS A 7 2.54 -1.42 -9.98
C LYS A 7 3.76 -0.84 -10.70
N THR A 8 4.24 0.33 -10.29
CA THR A 8 5.29 1.09 -10.98
C THR A 8 6.21 1.81 -9.99
N GLY A 9 7.42 2.18 -10.44
CA GLY A 9 8.40 2.94 -9.68
C GLY A 9 9.53 2.11 -9.04
N PRO A 10 10.43 2.73 -8.27
CA PRO A 10 11.60 2.07 -7.68
C PRO A 10 11.24 1.02 -6.61
N LYS A 11 10.02 1.06 -6.08
CA LYS A 11 9.45 0.03 -5.19
C LYS A 11 8.35 -0.79 -5.89
N ALA A 12 8.35 -0.86 -7.23
CA ALA A 12 7.42 -1.71 -7.97
C ALA A 12 7.55 -3.16 -7.50
N GLY A 13 6.42 -3.81 -7.28
CA GLY A 13 6.38 -5.16 -6.73
C GLY A 13 6.25 -5.25 -5.22
N VAL A 14 6.54 -4.18 -4.48
CA VAL A 14 6.38 -4.14 -3.02
C VAL A 14 4.90 -4.04 -2.64
N GLU A 15 4.52 -4.81 -1.64
CA GLU A 15 3.18 -4.78 -1.09
C GLU A 15 3.09 -3.77 0.05
N PHE A 16 1.93 -3.12 0.17
CA PHE A 16 1.63 -2.18 1.23
C PHE A 16 0.17 -2.31 1.65
N TRP A 17 -0.13 -1.95 2.89
CA TRP A 17 -1.50 -1.80 3.35
C TRP A 17 -2.00 -0.42 2.95
N GLY A 18 -2.99 -0.38 2.08
CA GLY A 18 -3.76 0.82 1.78
C GLY A 18 -5.05 0.88 2.62
N CYS A 19 -5.59 2.08 2.79
CA CYS A 19 -6.91 2.23 3.36
C CYS A 19 -7.97 1.60 2.45
N SER A 20 -8.97 0.95 3.06
CA SER A 20 -10.08 0.31 2.34
C SER A 20 -11.08 1.33 1.78
N ALA A 21 -11.17 2.53 2.38
CA ALA A 21 -12.03 3.63 1.95
C ALA A 21 -11.33 4.61 0.99
N TYR A 22 -10.41 4.13 0.15
CA TYR A 22 -9.79 4.98 -0.86
C TYR A 22 -10.82 5.28 -1.97
N PRO A 23 -10.99 6.54 -2.43
CA PRO A 23 -10.07 7.69 -2.32
C PRO A 23 -10.25 8.61 -1.10
N GLU A 24 -11.31 8.43 -0.32
CA GLU A 24 -11.68 9.27 0.84
C GLU A 24 -10.63 9.18 1.95
N CYS A 25 -10.04 8.00 2.11
CA CYS A 25 -8.96 7.71 3.03
C CYS A 25 -7.69 7.30 2.26
N LYS A 26 -6.63 8.10 2.42
CA LYS A 26 -5.31 7.88 1.79
C LYS A 26 -4.27 7.25 2.72
N GLY A 27 -4.71 6.70 3.86
CA GLY A 27 -3.83 6.02 4.80
C GLY A 27 -3.07 4.88 4.12
N ILE A 28 -1.75 4.87 4.28
CA ILE A 28 -0.86 3.81 3.81
C ILE A 28 0.05 3.36 4.95
N ARG A 29 0.24 2.05 5.07
CA ARG A 29 1.16 1.43 6.01
C ARG A 29 2.05 0.46 5.25
N LYS A 30 3.37 0.60 5.41
CA LYS A 30 4.33 -0.30 4.79
C LYS A 30 4.18 -1.69 5.44
N LEU A 31 4.40 -2.74 4.66
CA LEU A 31 4.44 -4.13 5.15
C LEU A 31 5.81 -4.50 5.74
N GLU A 32 6.79 -3.59 5.73
CA GLU A 32 8.09 -3.79 6.38
C GLU A 32 7.96 -3.67 7.90
N GLU A 33 8.05 -4.80 8.60
CA GLU A 33 8.70 -4.98 9.90
C GLU A 33 8.81 -6.49 10.21
N THR A 34 9.83 -7.14 9.65
CA THR A 34 10.74 -8.12 10.31
C THR A 34 11.82 -8.58 9.34
#